data_AF-A0A9D2LI08-F1
#
_entry.id   AF-A0A9D2LI08-F1
#
_cell.length_a   1.000
_cell.length_b   1.000
_cell.length_c   1.000
_cell.angle_alpha   90.00
_cell.angle_beta   90.00
_cell.angle_gamma   90.00
#
_symmetry.space_group_name_H-M   'P 1'
#
loop_
_entity.id
_entity.type
_entity.pdbx_description
1 polymer ?
#
loop_
_entity_poly.entity_id
_entity_poly.type
_entity_poly.pdbx_seq_one_letter_code
_entity_poly.pdbx_strand_id
1 'polypeptide(L)'
;MLRLNEQWEFYGLYYFPRDVATALLAAGAAAAVYLGDYTLPAKRPLALALVITAGTLLGGAIQLRLDHIYDWGHYWILLLPLAAALTIYGLRNQGIRGLALGCLICSAPAICYTFAPADFFIAHSELLPVIEVSLFCNGALLAVGVKAGWFGGRRRNWLLVAAYILVVLLCLAYSLPHFWWWNEIQNPDSWLRSSEMAYARDVVDNARLVGMANAFPETQERLLLFWEKKISAHNGLMLTVLGNFGWLAFGLIQVPTVVLLGFGWKKCIHQKSALGRLVGIAVMLTLTWQTLAVVVQDLIGLDSFLILFPYPFLNDGGMALLLDCALLGLLLSIFRGESIARDAAVPVSQVLKKETV
;
A
#
# COMPACT_ATOMS: atom_id res chain seq x y z
N MET A 1 -33.72 -15.29 -12.60
CA MET A 1 -32.87 -16.34 -13.21
C MET A 1 -32.48 -16.01 -14.66
N LEU A 2 -33.39 -15.63 -15.56
CA LEU A 2 -33.03 -15.30 -16.96
C LEU A 2 -32.11 -14.06 -17.10
N ARG A 3 -32.29 -12.99 -16.31
CA ARG A 3 -31.37 -11.82 -16.31
C ARG A 3 -29.97 -12.11 -15.78
N LEU A 4 -29.86 -13.02 -14.80
CA LEU A 4 -28.57 -13.44 -14.23
C LEU A 4 -27.71 -14.11 -15.30
N ASN A 5 -28.29 -15.00 -16.11
CA ASN A 5 -27.52 -15.75 -17.12
C ASN A 5 -26.95 -14.83 -18.22
N GLU A 6 -27.71 -13.84 -18.68
CA GLU A 6 -27.25 -12.87 -19.68
C GLU A 6 -26.17 -11.92 -19.13
N GLN A 7 -26.24 -11.56 -17.84
CA GLN A 7 -25.20 -10.76 -17.19
C GLN A 7 -23.92 -11.56 -16.94
N TRP A 8 -24.01 -12.82 -16.51
CA TRP A 8 -22.83 -13.70 -16.35
C TRP A 8 -22.13 -13.95 -17.68
N GLU A 9 -22.84 -14.04 -18.80
CA GLU A 9 -22.24 -14.12 -20.14
C GLU A 9 -21.48 -12.83 -20.51
N PHE A 10 -22.04 -11.65 -20.24
CA PHE A 10 -21.36 -10.37 -20.50
C PHE A 10 -20.10 -10.18 -19.61
N TYR A 11 -20.20 -10.47 -18.31
CA TYR A 11 -19.05 -10.42 -17.38
C TYR A 11 -17.98 -11.47 -17.71
N GLY A 12 -18.39 -12.71 -17.99
CA GLY A 12 -17.50 -13.83 -18.31
C GLY A 12 -16.77 -13.68 -19.66
N LEU A 13 -17.34 -12.94 -20.62
CA LEU A 13 -16.72 -12.74 -21.95
C LEU A 13 -15.77 -11.54 -22.02
N TYR A 14 -16.02 -10.47 -21.24
CA TYR A 14 -15.21 -9.24 -21.31
C TYR A 14 -14.23 -9.03 -20.16
N TYR A 15 -14.62 -9.31 -18.92
CA TYR A 15 -13.78 -9.04 -17.75
C TYR A 15 -12.85 -10.21 -17.45
N PHE A 16 -13.35 -11.44 -17.52
CA PHE A 16 -12.55 -12.62 -17.21
C PHE A 16 -11.25 -12.75 -18.03
N PRO A 17 -11.23 -12.54 -19.37
CA PRO A 17 -9.97 -12.60 -20.13
C PRO A 17 -8.99 -11.47 -19.77
N ARG A 18 -9.52 -10.28 -19.47
CA ARG A 18 -8.72 -9.12 -19.03
C ARG A 18 -8.06 -9.42 -17.69
N ASP A 19 -8.82 -9.95 -16.73
CA ASP A 19 -8.36 -10.23 -15.37
C ASP A 19 -7.35 -11.38 -15.35
N VAL A 20 -7.53 -12.38 -16.21
CA VAL A 20 -6.53 -13.44 -16.43
C VAL A 20 -5.26 -12.86 -17.05
N ALA A 21 -5.37 -12.03 -18.09
CA ALA A 21 -4.21 -11.43 -18.75
C ALA A 21 -3.39 -10.56 -17.78
N THR A 22 -4.06 -9.79 -16.94
CA THR A 22 -3.41 -8.92 -15.95
C THR A 22 -2.83 -9.70 -14.78
N ALA A 23 -3.49 -10.77 -14.32
CA ALA A 23 -2.90 -11.69 -13.36
C ALA A 23 -1.63 -12.35 -13.91
N LEU A 24 -1.63 -12.75 -15.18
CA LEU A 24 -0.43 -13.28 -15.85
C LEU A 24 0.68 -12.23 -15.97
N LEU A 25 0.34 -10.98 -16.32
CA LEU A 25 1.29 -9.87 -16.34
C LEU A 25 1.86 -9.57 -14.95
N ALA A 26 1.02 -9.57 -13.92
CA ALA A 26 1.43 -9.37 -12.53
C ALA A 26 2.36 -10.50 -12.05
N ALA A 27 2.03 -11.76 -12.36
CA ALA A 27 2.88 -12.91 -12.09
C ALA A 27 4.22 -12.83 -12.84
N GLY A 28 4.19 -12.42 -14.11
CA GLY A 28 5.39 -12.17 -14.91
C GLY A 28 6.27 -11.06 -14.33
N ALA A 29 5.67 -9.96 -13.89
CA ALA A 29 6.36 -8.87 -13.21
C ALA A 29 6.98 -9.33 -11.89
N ALA A 30 6.25 -10.07 -11.06
CA ALA A 30 6.76 -10.67 -9.84
C ALA A 30 7.97 -11.57 -10.12
N ALA A 31 7.88 -12.45 -11.12
CA ALA A 31 8.95 -13.35 -11.53
C ALA A 31 10.18 -12.59 -12.04
N ALA A 32 9.98 -11.57 -12.88
CA ALA A 32 11.06 -10.74 -13.41
C ALA A 32 11.81 -10.01 -12.29
N VAL A 33 11.08 -9.39 -11.35
CA VAL A 33 11.68 -8.69 -10.21
C VAL A 33 12.33 -9.68 -9.22
N TYR A 34 11.71 -10.83 -8.99
CA TYR A 34 12.26 -11.90 -8.16
C TYR A 34 13.59 -12.41 -8.68
N LEU A 35 13.66 -12.71 -9.99
CA LEU A 35 14.85 -13.22 -10.64
C LEU A 35 15.93 -12.15 -10.80
N GLY A 36 15.52 -10.89 -10.90
CA GLY A 36 16.41 -9.73 -10.92
C GLY A 36 17.26 -9.60 -9.66
N ASP A 37 18.38 -8.89 -9.81
CA ASP A 37 19.26 -8.55 -8.70
C ASP A 37 18.70 -7.33 -7.93
N TYR A 38 18.25 -7.57 -6.69
CA TYR A 38 17.70 -6.52 -5.82
C TYR A 38 18.73 -5.44 -5.44
N THR A 39 20.02 -5.62 -5.76
CA THR A 39 21.06 -4.61 -5.58
C THR A 39 21.14 -3.61 -6.74
N LEU A 40 20.45 -3.85 -7.86
CA LEU A 40 20.39 -2.90 -8.99
C LEU A 40 19.91 -1.49 -8.56
N PRO A 41 18.83 -1.35 -7.76
CA PRO A 41 18.44 -0.07 -7.17
C PRO A 41 19.57 0.63 -6.38
N ALA A 42 20.50 -0.12 -5.80
CA ALA A 42 21.59 0.42 -4.99
C ALA A 42 22.69 1.10 -5.80
N LYS A 43 22.74 0.90 -7.12
CA LYS A 43 23.72 1.55 -8.01
C LYS A 43 23.44 3.05 -8.13
N ARG A 44 22.16 3.45 -8.17
CA ARG A 44 21.72 4.85 -8.24
C ARG A 44 20.47 5.08 -7.38
N PRO A 45 20.58 4.93 -6.05
CA PRO A 45 19.42 4.89 -5.17
C PRO A 45 18.67 6.21 -5.16
N LEU A 46 19.39 7.35 -5.16
CA LEU A 46 18.75 8.67 -5.18
C LEU A 46 18.09 9.00 -6.51
N ALA A 47 18.69 8.60 -7.64
CA ALA A 47 18.07 8.84 -8.94
C ALA A 47 16.75 8.05 -9.05
N LEU A 48 16.76 6.78 -8.63
CA LEU A 48 15.56 5.96 -8.65
C LEU A 48 14.50 6.48 -7.66
N ALA A 49 14.90 6.91 -6.47
CA ALA A 49 13.99 7.54 -5.52
C ALA A 49 13.32 8.79 -6.12
N LEU A 50 14.11 9.69 -6.73
CA LEU A 50 13.58 10.90 -7.37
C LEU A 50 12.67 10.60 -8.55
N VAL A 51 12.96 9.56 -9.35
CA VAL A 51 12.07 9.12 -10.44
C VAL A 51 10.74 8.63 -9.89
N ILE A 52 10.74 7.82 -8.82
CA ILE A 52 9.50 7.34 -8.19
C ILE A 52 8.72 8.52 -7.60
N THR A 53 9.39 9.40 -6.85
CA THR A 53 8.77 10.60 -6.26
C THR A 53 8.19 11.53 -7.34
N ALA A 54 8.93 11.76 -8.43
CA ALA A 54 8.45 12.55 -9.56
C ALA A 54 7.28 11.86 -10.28
N GLY A 55 7.34 10.52 -10.42
CA GLY A 55 6.24 9.72 -10.95
C GLY A 55 4.97 9.87 -10.12
N THR A 56 5.07 9.87 -8.79
CA THR A 56 3.92 10.14 -7.92
C THR A 56 3.39 11.56 -8.09
N LEU A 57 4.25 12.58 -8.23
CA LEU A 57 3.82 13.96 -8.46
C LEU A 57 3.17 14.16 -9.84
N LEU A 58 3.75 13.58 -10.87
CA LEU A 58 3.28 13.66 -12.25
C LEU A 58 2.04 12.80 -12.49
N GLY A 59 1.91 11.67 -11.81
CA GLY A 59 0.76 10.78 -11.91
C GLY A 59 -0.54 11.49 -11.59
N GLY A 60 -0.58 12.22 -10.47
CA GLY A 60 -1.73 13.07 -10.13
C GLY A 60 -1.96 14.20 -11.14
N ALA A 61 -0.89 14.81 -11.68
CA ALA A 61 -1.01 15.87 -12.68
C ALA A 61 -1.49 15.40 -14.07
N ILE A 62 -1.16 14.16 -14.45
CA ILE A 62 -1.56 13.55 -15.73
C ILE A 62 -3.01 13.09 -15.67
N GLN A 63 -3.46 12.54 -14.54
CA GLN A 63 -4.86 12.15 -14.36
C GLN A 63 -5.81 13.33 -14.62
N LEU A 64 -5.45 14.52 -14.13
CA LEU A 64 -6.20 15.76 -14.33
C LEU A 64 -6.48 16.10 -15.80
N ARG A 65 -5.64 15.64 -16.72
CA ARG A 65 -5.72 15.99 -18.15
C ARG A 65 -6.41 14.94 -19.01
N LEU A 66 -6.63 13.73 -18.47
CA LEU A 66 -7.08 12.57 -19.25
C LEU A 66 -8.51 12.12 -18.92
N ASP A 67 -9.34 13.00 -18.33
CA ASP A 67 -10.77 12.77 -18.05
C ASP A 67 -11.07 11.40 -17.43
N HIS A 68 -10.22 10.94 -16.51
CA HIS A 68 -10.43 9.75 -15.67
C HIS A 68 -10.58 8.41 -16.42
N ILE A 69 -10.20 8.34 -17.71
CA ILE A 69 -10.40 7.12 -18.52
C ILE A 69 -9.41 5.99 -18.11
N TYR A 70 -8.30 6.33 -17.45
CA TYR A 70 -7.23 5.39 -17.13
C TYR A 70 -6.58 5.70 -15.76
N ASP A 71 -6.84 4.89 -14.73
CA ASP A 71 -6.33 5.03 -13.33
C ASP A 71 -4.82 4.80 -13.12
N TRP A 72 -3.98 5.06 -14.12
CA TRP A 72 -2.57 4.63 -14.08
C TRP A 72 -1.71 5.53 -13.18
N GLY A 73 -2.16 6.76 -12.88
CA GLY A 73 -1.40 7.77 -12.14
C GLY A 73 -1.30 7.51 -10.63
N HIS A 74 -2.31 6.93 -10.00
CA HIS A 74 -2.43 6.92 -8.54
C HIS A 74 -1.67 5.79 -7.85
N TYR A 75 -1.47 4.65 -8.53
CA TYR A 75 -0.81 3.49 -7.92
C TYR A 75 0.68 3.73 -7.61
N TRP A 76 1.29 4.78 -8.17
CA TRP A 76 2.65 5.22 -7.83
C TRP A 76 2.83 5.56 -6.34
N ILE A 77 1.73 5.85 -5.63
CA ILE A 77 1.73 6.12 -4.18
C ILE A 77 2.22 4.89 -3.40
N LEU A 78 1.91 3.66 -3.87
CA LEU A 78 2.36 2.41 -3.24
C LEU A 78 3.90 2.26 -3.26
N LEU A 79 4.57 2.96 -4.18
CA LEU A 79 6.03 2.97 -4.31
C LEU A 79 6.71 4.08 -3.48
N LEU A 80 5.96 4.99 -2.85
CA LEU A 80 6.55 6.05 -2.02
C LEU A 80 7.43 5.51 -0.87
N PRO A 81 7.03 4.46 -0.13
CA PRO A 81 7.90 3.89 0.90
C PRO A 81 9.20 3.33 0.32
N LEU A 82 9.15 2.78 -0.90
CA LEU A 82 10.35 2.33 -1.61
C LEU A 82 11.26 3.52 -1.96
N ALA A 83 10.70 4.63 -2.44
CA ALA A 83 11.46 5.86 -2.69
C ALA A 83 12.11 6.41 -1.41
N ALA A 84 11.39 6.39 -0.28
CA ALA A 84 11.93 6.79 1.01
C ALA A 84 13.07 5.86 1.48
N ALA A 85 12.92 4.54 1.34
CA ALA A 85 13.97 3.58 1.63
C ALA A 85 15.24 3.83 0.81
N LEU A 86 15.09 4.08 -0.49
CA LEU A 86 16.22 4.37 -1.39
C LEU A 86 16.86 5.72 -1.07
N THR A 87 16.07 6.73 -0.70
CA THR A 87 16.55 8.04 -0.26
C THR A 87 17.40 7.91 1.00
N ILE A 88 16.89 7.20 2.02
CA ILE A 88 17.60 6.95 3.27
C ILE A 88 18.89 6.16 3.00
N TYR A 89 18.81 5.14 2.16
CA TYR A 89 19.97 4.35 1.78
C TYR A 89 21.04 5.18 1.06
N GLY A 90 20.65 6.05 0.12
CA GLY A 90 21.55 6.88 -0.66
C GLY A 90 22.18 8.04 0.12
N LEU A 91 21.46 8.60 1.08
CA LEU A 91 21.93 9.70 1.95
C LEU A 91 22.59 9.22 3.24
N ARG A 92 22.70 7.90 3.44
CA ARG A 92 23.39 7.34 4.61
C ARG A 92 24.82 7.87 4.70
N ASN A 93 25.32 8.04 5.92
CA ASN A 93 26.66 8.55 6.23
C ASN A 93 26.90 10.04 5.91
N GLN A 94 25.91 10.78 5.40
CA GLN A 94 26.02 12.24 5.22
C GLN A 94 25.64 13.03 6.49
N GLY A 95 25.51 12.34 7.63
CA GLY A 95 25.16 12.93 8.92
C GLY A 95 23.80 13.63 8.90
N ILE A 96 23.69 14.74 9.63
CA ILE A 96 22.44 15.49 9.77
C ILE A 96 21.95 16.13 8.46
N ARG A 97 22.86 16.49 7.55
CA ARG A 97 22.52 17.08 6.25
C ARG A 97 21.80 16.07 5.36
N GLY A 98 22.29 14.82 5.34
CA GLY A 98 21.61 13.73 4.64
C GLY A 98 20.22 13.46 5.19
N LEU A 99 20.04 13.49 6.51
CA LEU A 99 18.73 13.32 7.12
C LEU A 99 17.78 14.47 6.76
N ALA A 100 18.23 15.72 6.82
CA ALA A 100 17.42 16.87 6.46
C ALA A 100 16.97 16.83 4.99
N LEU A 101 17.88 16.50 4.07
CA LEU A 101 17.54 16.30 2.65
C LEU A 101 16.59 15.11 2.45
N GLY A 102 16.78 14.03 3.21
CA GLY A 102 15.89 12.88 3.20
C GLY A 102 14.47 13.24 3.64
N CYS A 103 14.32 13.98 4.74
CA CYS A 103 13.03 14.50 5.19
C CYS A 103 12.37 15.36 4.11
N LEU A 104 13.12 16.25 3.47
CA LEU A 104 12.61 17.14 2.41
C LEU A 104 12.08 16.34 1.21
N ILE A 105 12.86 15.38 0.71
CA ILE A 105 12.44 14.52 -0.41
C ILE A 105 11.21 13.69 -0.03
N CYS A 106 11.19 13.11 1.17
CA CYS A 106 10.07 12.29 1.65
C CYS A 106 8.81 13.11 1.95
N SER A 107 8.92 14.43 2.16
CA SER A 107 7.76 15.32 2.41
C SER A 107 7.25 15.97 1.12
N ALA A 108 8.06 15.99 0.06
CA ALA A 108 7.72 16.69 -1.18
C ALA A 108 6.36 16.27 -1.77
N PRO A 109 6.00 14.97 -1.86
CA PRO A 109 4.65 14.56 -2.28
C PRO A 109 3.57 15.18 -1.40
N ALA A 110 3.60 14.96 -0.08
CA ALA A 110 2.58 15.49 0.82
C ALA A 110 2.41 17.02 0.70
N ILE A 111 3.51 17.77 0.64
CA ILE A 111 3.49 19.23 0.49
C ILE A 111 2.89 19.65 -0.85
N CYS A 112 3.40 19.12 -1.97
CA CYS A 112 2.92 19.48 -3.31
C CYS A 112 1.44 19.18 -3.48
N TYR A 113 0.99 18.03 -2.97
CA TYR A 113 -0.41 17.63 -3.01
C TYR A 113 -1.32 18.49 -2.11
N THR A 114 -0.80 19.02 -1.00
CA THR A 114 -1.54 19.97 -0.12
C THR A 114 -1.84 21.29 -0.83
N PHE A 115 -0.93 21.78 -1.67
CA PHE A 115 -1.05 23.06 -2.38
C PHE A 115 -1.66 22.94 -3.78
N ALA A 116 -2.21 21.79 -4.12
CA ALA A 116 -2.88 21.61 -5.39
C ALA A 116 -4.22 22.42 -5.42
N PRO A 117 -4.72 22.80 -6.61
CA PRO A 117 -5.89 23.66 -6.75
C PRO A 117 -7.13 23.10 -6.03
N ALA A 118 -8.05 23.93 -5.51
CA ALA A 118 -9.24 23.46 -4.79
C ALA A 118 -10.13 22.50 -5.62
N ASP A 119 -10.20 22.71 -6.94
CA ASP A 119 -10.91 21.83 -7.87
C ASP A 119 -10.30 20.40 -7.90
N PHE A 120 -9.00 20.28 -7.57
CA PHE A 120 -8.31 19.01 -7.40
C PHE A 120 -8.84 18.25 -6.20
N PHE A 121 -9.02 18.90 -5.04
CA PHE A 121 -9.54 18.25 -3.83
C PHE A 121 -11.00 17.80 -3.97
N ILE A 122 -11.82 18.60 -4.64
CA ILE A 122 -13.25 18.30 -4.83
C ILE A 122 -13.43 17.17 -5.84
N ALA A 123 -12.62 17.14 -6.91
CA ALA A 123 -12.67 16.07 -7.91
C ALA A 123 -11.92 14.80 -7.49
N HIS A 124 -11.00 14.87 -6.51
CA HIS A 124 -10.11 13.76 -6.15
C HIS A 124 -10.12 13.53 -4.63
N SER A 125 -10.89 12.54 -4.18
CA SER A 125 -10.74 11.94 -2.84
C SER A 125 -9.39 11.20 -2.67
N GLU A 126 -8.54 11.21 -3.71
CA GLU A 126 -7.36 10.39 -3.93
C GLU A 126 -6.06 10.96 -3.35
N LEU A 127 -6.15 12.11 -2.67
CA LEU A 127 -5.03 12.92 -2.19
C LEU A 127 -4.59 12.55 -0.77
N LEU A 128 -5.54 12.06 0.02
CA LEU A 128 -5.34 11.66 1.39
C LEU A 128 -4.35 10.49 1.54
N PRO A 129 -4.41 9.43 0.68
CA PRO A 129 -3.47 8.32 0.79
C PRO A 129 -2.00 8.73 0.58
N VAL A 130 -1.71 9.77 -0.22
CA VAL A 130 -0.34 10.30 -0.38
C VAL A 130 0.20 10.80 0.97
N ILE A 131 -0.63 11.57 1.67
CA ILE A 131 -0.27 12.20 2.94
C ILE A 131 -0.16 11.13 4.03
N GLU A 132 -1.07 10.16 4.05
CA GLU A 132 -1.08 9.08 5.03
C GLU A 132 0.08 8.09 4.83
N VAL A 133 0.38 7.68 3.59
CA VAL A 133 1.54 6.85 3.29
C VAL A 133 2.84 7.59 3.65
N SER A 134 2.90 8.90 3.41
CA SER A 134 4.02 9.73 3.85
C SER A 134 4.12 9.77 5.38
N LEU A 135 3.00 9.91 6.09
CA LEU A 135 2.98 9.97 7.54
C LEU A 135 3.42 8.64 8.18
N PHE A 136 2.75 7.55 7.84
CA PHE A 136 2.92 6.26 8.50
C PHE A 136 4.12 5.48 7.95
N CYS A 137 4.27 5.39 6.63
CA CYS A 137 5.31 4.55 6.02
C CYS A 137 6.66 5.28 5.95
N ASN A 138 6.70 6.48 5.36
CA ASN A 138 7.96 7.22 5.25
C ASN A 138 8.46 7.70 6.62
N GLY A 139 7.55 8.14 7.50
CA GLY A 139 7.87 8.46 8.89
C GLY A 139 8.51 7.28 9.65
N ALA A 140 7.94 6.07 9.52
CA ALA A 140 8.51 4.87 10.12
C ALA A 140 9.89 4.51 9.53
N LEU A 141 10.08 4.64 8.21
CA LEU A 141 11.38 4.39 7.57
C LEU A 141 12.45 5.39 8.02
N LEU A 142 12.13 6.68 8.12
CA LEU A 142 13.05 7.69 8.65
C LEU A 142 13.42 7.37 10.11
N ALA A 143 12.45 6.97 10.93
CA ALA A 143 12.70 6.52 12.30
C ALA A 143 13.61 5.29 12.35
N VAL A 144 13.42 4.30 11.47
CA VAL A 144 14.32 3.15 11.33
C VAL A 144 15.73 3.60 10.98
N GLY A 145 15.88 4.55 10.05
CA GLY A 145 17.18 5.07 9.64
C GLY A 145 17.93 5.78 10.76
N VAL A 146 17.22 6.59 11.56
CA VAL A 146 17.80 7.26 12.73
C VAL A 146 18.14 6.27 13.84
N LYS A 147 17.24 5.33 14.15
CA LYS A 147 17.46 4.28 15.16
C LYS A 147 18.66 3.39 14.81
N ALA A 148 18.86 3.10 13.53
CA ALA A 148 20.01 2.35 13.04
C ALA A 148 21.33 3.13 13.07
N GLY A 149 21.32 4.43 13.42
CA GLY A 149 22.51 5.25 13.56
C GLY A 149 23.11 5.74 12.23
N TRP A 150 22.44 5.52 11.09
CA TRP A 150 22.97 5.82 9.75
C TRP A 150 23.23 7.30 9.45
N PHE A 151 22.71 8.20 10.29
CA PHE A 151 22.91 9.65 10.22
C PHE A 151 23.75 10.19 11.39
N GLY A 152 24.64 9.36 11.95
CA GLY A 152 25.60 9.75 13.00
C GLY A 152 25.11 9.59 14.44
N GLY A 153 24.02 8.84 14.68
CA GLY A 153 23.60 8.39 16.01
C GLY A 153 23.25 9.47 17.06
N ARG A 154 23.05 10.73 16.64
CA ARG A 154 22.80 11.84 17.58
C ARG A 154 21.33 11.88 18.00
N ARG A 155 21.05 12.07 19.31
CA ARG A 155 19.68 12.25 19.82
C ARG A 155 18.91 13.37 19.11
N ARG A 156 19.61 14.44 18.69
CA ARG A 156 19.02 15.56 17.94
C ARG A 156 18.40 15.16 16.60
N ASN A 157 18.80 14.04 16.01
CA ASN A 157 18.25 13.57 14.74
C ASN A 157 16.76 13.21 14.85
N TRP A 158 16.30 12.79 16.04
CA TRP A 158 14.86 12.56 16.29
C TRP A 158 14.03 13.83 16.18
N LEU A 159 14.61 15.01 16.40
CA LEU A 159 13.91 16.29 16.19
C LEU A 159 13.58 16.52 14.71
N LEU A 160 14.43 16.06 13.79
CA LEU A 160 14.16 16.16 12.35
C LEU A 160 13.07 15.19 11.90
N VAL A 161 13.02 14.00 12.49
CA VAL A 161 11.92 13.05 12.24
C VAL A 161 10.61 13.58 12.83
N ALA A 162 10.64 14.15 14.03
CA ALA A 162 9.48 14.80 14.63
C ALA A 162 9.00 16.01 13.81
N ALA A 163 9.93 16.84 13.31
CA ALA A 163 9.61 17.96 12.43
C ALA A 163 9.00 17.48 11.10
N TYR A 164 9.52 16.40 10.51
CA TYR A 164 8.92 15.75 9.34
C TYR A 164 7.47 15.32 9.62
N ILE A 165 7.25 14.56 10.70
CA ILE A 165 5.91 14.11 11.09
C ILE A 165 4.98 15.29 11.31
N LEU A 166 5.44 16.34 11.99
CA LEU A 166 4.66 17.56 12.20
C LEU A 166 4.28 18.24 10.88
N VAL A 167 5.20 18.38 9.93
CA VAL A 167 4.90 18.96 8.61
C VAL A 167 3.84 18.14 7.88
N VAL A 168 3.96 16.81 7.86
CA VAL A 168 2.98 15.94 7.21
C VAL A 168 1.63 15.96 7.94
N LEU A 169 1.61 16.06 9.27
CA LEU A 169 0.38 16.24 10.05
C LEU A 169 -0.30 17.59 9.77
N LEU A 170 0.47 18.66 9.57
CA LEU A 170 -0.07 19.96 9.16
C LEU A 170 -0.68 19.90 7.76
N CYS A 171 -0.01 19.22 6.81
CA CYS A 171 -0.55 18.91 5.49
C CYS A 171 -1.87 18.13 5.59
N LEU A 172 -1.91 17.10 6.44
CA LEU A 172 -3.12 16.32 6.70
C LEU A 172 -4.23 17.21 7.24
N ALA A 173 -3.99 17.91 8.35
CA ALA A 173 -4.98 18.78 9.01
C ALA A 173 -5.51 19.89 8.10
N TYR A 174 -4.67 20.45 7.23
CA TYR A 174 -5.11 21.42 6.22
C TYR A 174 -6.00 20.78 5.16
N SER A 175 -5.73 19.53 4.77
CA SER A 175 -6.44 18.84 3.71
C SER A 175 -7.79 18.27 4.16
N LEU A 176 -7.93 17.83 5.42
CA LEU A 176 -9.16 17.19 5.93
C LEU A 176 -10.44 17.97 5.62
N PRO A 177 -10.52 19.31 5.82
CA PRO A 177 -11.74 20.07 5.57
C PRO A 177 -12.21 20.12 4.12
N HIS A 178 -11.33 19.79 3.17
CA HIS A 178 -11.64 19.80 1.75
C HIS A 178 -12.26 18.50 1.25
N PHE A 179 -12.27 17.44 2.07
CA PHE A 179 -12.87 16.17 1.68
C PHE A 179 -14.38 16.15 1.94
N TRP A 180 -15.13 15.51 1.05
CA TRP A 180 -16.59 15.44 1.11
C TRP A 180 -17.10 14.83 2.43
N TRP A 181 -16.46 13.77 2.92
CA TRP A 181 -16.83 13.07 4.16
C TRP A 181 -16.54 13.91 5.41
N TRP A 182 -15.72 14.96 5.34
CA TRP A 182 -15.47 15.85 6.48
C TRP A 182 -16.74 16.60 6.89
N ASN A 183 -17.52 17.06 5.90
CA ASN A 183 -18.83 17.67 6.13
C ASN A 183 -19.82 16.68 6.73
N GLU A 184 -19.72 15.40 6.35
CA GLU A 184 -20.52 14.35 6.94
C GLU A 184 -20.15 14.13 8.41
N ILE A 185 -18.86 13.97 8.75
CA ILE A 185 -18.41 13.81 10.16
C ILE A 185 -18.85 15.01 11.04
N GLN A 186 -18.85 16.22 10.50
CA GLN A 186 -19.30 17.41 11.23
C GLN A 186 -20.81 17.43 11.51
N ASN A 187 -21.61 16.66 10.76
CA ASN A 187 -23.06 16.57 10.88
C ASN A 187 -23.46 15.09 11.13
N PRO A 188 -23.45 14.62 12.38
CA PRO A 188 -23.69 13.21 12.70
C PRO A 188 -25.00 12.65 12.15
N ASP A 189 -26.03 13.50 12.03
CA ASP A 189 -27.34 13.15 11.50
C ASP A 189 -27.36 12.96 9.97
N SER A 190 -26.48 13.64 9.22
CA SER A 190 -26.28 13.42 7.78
C SER A 190 -25.34 12.24 7.55
N TRP A 191 -24.30 12.11 8.40
CA TRP A 191 -23.36 11.00 8.39
C TRP A 191 -24.04 9.65 8.52
N LEU A 192 -24.93 9.51 9.51
CA LEU A 192 -25.74 8.31 9.73
C LEU A 192 -26.75 8.05 8.60
N ARG A 193 -27.11 9.08 7.81
CA ARG A 193 -28.03 8.98 6.67
C ARG A 193 -27.33 8.80 5.33
N SER A 194 -26.01 8.92 5.26
CA SER A 194 -25.29 8.66 4.01
C SER A 194 -25.51 7.21 3.59
N SER A 195 -26.01 7.02 2.36
CA SER A 195 -26.54 5.71 1.95
C SER A 195 -25.49 4.60 1.85
N GLU A 196 -24.20 4.95 1.80
CA GLU A 196 -23.08 4.00 1.77
C GLU A 196 -22.61 3.60 3.18
N MET A 197 -22.53 4.53 4.14
CA MET A 197 -22.16 4.20 5.52
C MET A 197 -23.27 3.50 6.29
N ALA A 198 -24.52 3.96 6.11
CA ALA A 198 -25.69 3.29 6.71
C ALA A 198 -25.75 1.82 6.27
N TYR A 199 -25.44 1.57 4.99
CA TYR A 199 -25.32 0.23 4.43
C TYR A 199 -24.16 -0.57 5.07
N ALA A 200 -22.95 -0.02 5.12
CA ALA A 200 -21.81 -0.73 5.67
C ALA A 200 -21.99 -1.07 7.16
N ARG A 201 -22.55 -0.13 7.93
CA ARG A 201 -22.89 -0.36 9.34
C ARG A 201 -23.97 -1.42 9.51
N ASP A 202 -25.03 -1.36 8.71
CA ASP A 202 -26.08 -2.39 8.75
C ASP A 202 -25.53 -3.79 8.45
N VAL A 203 -24.58 -3.89 7.50
CA VAL A 203 -23.88 -5.14 7.21
C VAL A 203 -23.02 -5.60 8.38
N VAL A 204 -22.19 -4.72 8.95
CA VAL A 204 -21.27 -5.06 10.05
C VAL A 204 -22.04 -5.44 11.32
N ASP A 205 -23.07 -4.68 11.67
CA ASP A 205 -23.88 -4.86 12.88
C ASP A 205 -24.74 -6.13 12.80
N ASN A 206 -25.20 -6.50 11.60
CA ASN A 206 -26.04 -7.68 11.38
C ASN A 206 -25.28 -8.87 10.75
N ALA A 207 -23.95 -8.79 10.67
CA ALA A 207 -23.11 -9.86 10.14
C ALA A 207 -23.18 -11.11 11.03
N ARG A 208 -23.43 -12.26 10.39
CA ARG A 208 -23.42 -13.56 11.07
C ARG A 208 -22.01 -14.13 11.15
N LEU A 209 -21.81 -15.11 12.04
CA LEU A 209 -20.57 -15.88 12.04
C LEU A 209 -20.38 -16.65 10.72
N VAL A 210 -21.47 -17.22 10.19
CA VAL A 210 -21.54 -17.93 8.91
C VAL A 210 -22.82 -17.58 8.18
N GLY A 211 -22.70 -17.31 6.88
CA GLY A 211 -23.82 -17.02 6.00
C GLY A 211 -24.18 -15.54 5.93
N MET A 212 -25.22 -15.24 5.16
CA MET A 212 -25.62 -13.87 4.84
C MET A 212 -26.07 -13.08 6.08
N ALA A 213 -25.72 -11.79 6.12
CA ALA A 213 -26.10 -10.86 7.17
C ALA A 213 -27.63 -10.70 7.25
N ASN A 214 -28.14 -10.51 8.47
CA ASN A 214 -29.56 -10.22 8.74
C ASN A 214 -29.88 -8.74 8.54
N ALA A 215 -29.36 -8.18 7.46
CA ALA A 215 -29.50 -6.77 7.14
C ALA A 215 -30.93 -6.44 6.68
N PHE A 216 -31.28 -5.16 6.62
CA PHE A 216 -32.59 -4.74 6.12
C PHE A 216 -32.82 -5.25 4.67
N PRO A 217 -34.08 -5.47 4.23
CA PRO A 217 -34.37 -5.99 2.90
C PRO A 217 -33.72 -5.16 1.77
N GLU A 218 -33.69 -3.83 1.91
CA GLU A 218 -33.02 -2.92 0.98
C GLU A 218 -31.49 -3.13 0.94
N THR A 219 -30.87 -3.42 2.09
CA THR A 219 -29.45 -3.75 2.23
C THR A 219 -29.15 -5.13 1.64
N GLN A 220 -30.06 -6.10 1.77
CA GLN A 220 -29.91 -7.43 1.16
C GLN A 220 -30.02 -7.38 -0.37
N GLU A 221 -30.97 -6.62 -0.90
CA GLU A 221 -31.08 -6.38 -2.35
C GLU A 221 -29.85 -5.63 -2.87
N ARG A 222 -29.36 -4.63 -2.12
CA ARG A 222 -28.09 -3.95 -2.43
C ARG A 222 -26.88 -4.88 -2.36
N LEU A 223 -26.75 -5.78 -1.37
CA LEU A 223 -25.64 -6.75 -1.29
C LEU A 223 -25.56 -7.63 -2.54
N LEU A 224 -26.70 -8.06 -3.06
CA LEU A 224 -26.80 -8.85 -4.29
C LEU A 224 -26.49 -8.02 -5.54
N LEU A 225 -26.95 -6.76 -5.59
CA LEU A 225 -26.64 -5.84 -6.68
C LEU A 225 -25.18 -5.31 -6.64
N PHE A 226 -24.59 -5.16 -5.46
CA PHE A 226 -23.20 -4.75 -5.25
C PHE A 226 -22.24 -5.89 -5.61
N TRP A 227 -22.60 -7.14 -5.31
CA TRP A 227 -21.92 -8.33 -5.83
C TRP A 227 -21.82 -8.27 -7.36
N GLU A 228 -22.86 -7.80 -8.05
CA GLU A 228 -22.82 -7.61 -9.51
C GLU A 228 -22.05 -6.35 -9.95
N LYS A 229 -22.31 -5.19 -9.33
CA LYS A 229 -21.94 -3.89 -9.91
C LYS A 229 -20.64 -3.28 -9.36
N LYS A 230 -20.28 -3.54 -8.09
CA LYS A 230 -19.11 -2.94 -7.42
C LYS A 230 -17.92 -3.90 -7.25
N ILE A 231 -18.08 -5.21 -7.50
CA ILE A 231 -16.93 -6.09 -7.83
C ILE A 231 -16.14 -5.47 -9.01
N SER A 232 -16.86 -5.00 -10.04
CA SER A 232 -16.24 -4.25 -11.15
C SER A 232 -15.58 -2.90 -10.77
N ALA A 233 -15.84 -2.36 -9.58
CA ALA A 233 -15.45 -1.00 -9.16
C ALA A 233 -14.56 -0.96 -7.90
N HIS A 234 -13.86 -2.05 -7.59
CA HIS A 234 -12.61 -2.05 -6.81
C HIS A 234 -12.71 -1.72 -5.29
N ASN A 235 -13.84 -1.19 -4.80
CA ASN A 235 -14.10 -0.84 -3.40
C ASN A 235 -15.27 -1.63 -2.78
N GLY A 236 -15.08 -2.14 -1.56
CA GLY A 236 -16.09 -2.86 -0.78
C GLY A 236 -16.11 -4.38 -0.92
N LEU A 237 -15.05 -4.99 -1.47
CA LEU A 237 -14.94 -6.45 -1.58
C LEU A 237 -14.96 -7.12 -0.20
N MET A 238 -14.25 -6.56 0.79
CA MET A 238 -14.21 -7.14 2.13
C MET A 238 -15.58 -7.02 2.83
N LEU A 239 -16.23 -5.85 2.69
CA LEU A 239 -17.59 -5.65 3.18
C LEU A 239 -18.61 -6.60 2.52
N THR A 240 -18.44 -6.87 1.22
CA THR A 240 -19.29 -7.80 0.47
C THR A 240 -19.09 -9.25 0.90
N VAL A 241 -17.83 -9.67 1.14
CA VAL A 241 -17.53 -11.00 1.69
C VAL A 241 -18.14 -11.14 3.09
N LEU A 242 -18.01 -10.12 3.94
CA LEU A 242 -18.59 -10.10 5.27
C LEU A 242 -20.12 -10.22 5.21
N GLY A 243 -20.79 -9.43 4.35
CA GLY A 243 -22.24 -9.41 4.25
C GLY A 243 -22.84 -10.69 3.66
N ASN A 244 -22.17 -11.35 2.72
CA ASN A 244 -22.70 -12.56 2.07
C ASN A 244 -22.33 -13.86 2.79
N PHE A 245 -21.13 -13.93 3.39
CA PHE A 245 -20.58 -15.18 3.92
C PHE A 245 -20.28 -15.16 5.42
N GLY A 246 -20.31 -13.99 6.05
CA GLY A 246 -20.12 -13.82 7.50
C GLY A 246 -18.67 -13.68 7.93
N TRP A 247 -18.47 -13.54 9.24
CA TRP A 247 -17.18 -13.27 9.87
C TRP A 247 -16.13 -14.38 9.63
N LEU A 248 -16.53 -15.66 9.52
CA LEU A 248 -15.56 -16.73 9.24
C LEU A 248 -14.94 -16.60 7.85
N ALA A 249 -15.73 -16.28 6.83
CA ALA A 249 -15.22 -16.09 5.46
C ALA A 249 -14.36 -14.82 5.36
N PHE A 250 -14.79 -13.74 6.01
CA PHE A 250 -14.02 -12.52 6.14
C PHE A 250 -12.66 -12.75 6.82
N GLY A 251 -12.61 -13.56 7.87
CA GLY A 251 -11.34 -13.93 8.51
C GLY A 251 -10.48 -14.83 7.62
N LEU A 252 -11.10 -15.84 6.98
CA LEU A 252 -10.41 -16.83 6.15
C LEU A 252 -9.70 -16.22 4.95
N ILE A 253 -10.36 -15.28 4.26
CA ILE A 253 -9.80 -14.65 3.05
C ILE A 253 -8.54 -13.83 3.35
N GLN A 254 -8.37 -13.36 4.60
CA GLN A 254 -7.21 -12.57 5.02
C GLN A 254 -6.01 -13.43 5.46
N VAL A 255 -6.22 -14.73 5.73
CA VAL A 255 -5.17 -15.63 6.24
C VAL A 255 -3.89 -15.60 5.40
N PRO A 256 -3.92 -15.70 4.06
CA PRO A 256 -2.71 -15.70 3.25
C PRO A 256 -1.90 -14.40 3.42
N THR A 257 -2.57 -13.26 3.42
CA THR A 257 -1.94 -11.95 3.60
C THR A 257 -1.37 -11.80 5.00
N VAL A 258 -2.10 -12.19 6.04
CA VAL A 258 -1.61 -12.14 7.43
C VAL A 258 -0.37 -13.04 7.61
N VAL A 259 -0.39 -14.24 7.04
CA VAL A 259 0.74 -15.17 7.07
C VAL A 259 1.96 -14.56 6.35
N LEU A 260 1.75 -14.03 5.13
CA LEU A 260 2.80 -13.34 4.37
C LEU A 260 3.39 -12.17 5.17
N LEU A 261 2.53 -11.33 5.76
CA LEU A 261 2.96 -10.17 6.54
C LEU A 261 3.74 -10.60 7.79
N GLY A 262 3.27 -11.60 8.52
CA GLY A 262 3.95 -12.11 9.71
C GLY A 262 5.34 -12.68 9.41
N PHE A 263 5.45 -13.53 8.39
CA PHE A 263 6.74 -14.08 7.97
C PHE A 263 7.66 -13.02 7.38
N GLY A 264 7.12 -12.12 6.55
CA GLY A 264 7.86 -11.04 5.91
C GLY A 264 8.46 -10.08 6.92
N TRP A 265 7.68 -9.61 7.91
CA TRP A 265 8.17 -8.73 8.97
C TRP A 265 9.27 -9.40 9.79
N LYS A 266 9.07 -10.67 10.18
CA LYS A 266 10.06 -11.44 10.92
C LYS A 266 11.39 -11.51 10.17
N LYS A 267 11.38 -11.79 8.85
CA LYS A 267 12.59 -11.84 8.04
C LYS A 267 13.22 -10.45 7.83
N CYS A 268 12.43 -9.44 7.49
CA CYS A 268 12.94 -8.08 7.23
C CYS A 268 13.65 -7.47 8.45
N ILE A 269 13.15 -7.70 9.67
CA ILE A 269 13.78 -7.19 10.91
C ILE A 269 15.14 -7.83 11.15
N HIS A 270 15.30 -9.11 10.81
CA HIS A 270 16.55 -9.86 10.99
C HIS A 270 17.52 -9.71 9.81
N GLN A 271 17.18 -8.89 8.81
CA GLN A 271 17.97 -8.75 7.61
C GLN A 271 19.29 -8.02 7.89
N LYS A 272 20.41 -8.67 7.54
CA LYS A 272 21.77 -8.14 7.78
C LYS A 272 22.14 -7.02 6.81
N SER A 273 21.69 -7.12 5.56
CA SER A 273 21.95 -6.08 4.54
C SER A 273 21.15 -4.82 4.85
N ALA A 274 21.81 -3.67 4.96
CA ALA A 274 21.14 -2.39 5.20
C ALA A 274 20.14 -2.03 4.08
N LEU A 275 20.50 -2.32 2.81
CA LEU A 275 19.60 -2.14 1.67
C LEU A 275 18.41 -3.07 1.77
N GLY A 276 18.67 -4.38 1.93
CA GLY A 276 17.61 -5.38 2.00
C GLY A 276 16.64 -5.12 3.15
N ARG A 277 17.16 -4.63 4.30
CA ARG A 277 16.35 -4.24 5.45
C ARG A 277 15.46 -3.03 5.14
N LEU A 278 16.02 -1.97 4.55
CA LEU A 278 15.23 -0.77 4.21
C LEU A 278 14.16 -1.06 3.16
N VAL A 279 14.56 -1.69 2.05
CA VAL A 279 13.65 -2.02 0.95
C VAL A 279 12.61 -3.04 1.41
N GLY A 280 13.02 -4.05 2.18
CA GLY A 280 12.11 -5.03 2.76
C GLY A 280 11.11 -4.38 3.72
N ILE A 281 11.55 -3.53 4.65
CA ILE A 281 10.64 -2.80 5.56
C ILE A 281 9.71 -1.88 4.77
N ALA A 282 10.18 -1.22 3.70
CA ALA A 282 9.33 -0.38 2.86
C ALA A 282 8.20 -1.18 2.21
N VAL A 283 8.52 -2.30 1.56
CA VAL A 283 7.52 -3.21 0.96
C VAL A 283 6.52 -3.68 2.02
N MET A 284 7.02 -4.10 3.18
CA MET A 284 6.17 -4.58 4.26
C MET A 284 5.27 -3.49 4.83
N LEU A 285 5.76 -2.26 4.96
CA LEU A 285 4.96 -1.10 5.37
C LEU A 285 3.85 -0.81 4.35
N THR A 286 4.16 -0.78 3.05
CA THR A 286 3.15 -0.59 1.99
C THR A 286 2.03 -1.63 2.10
N LEU A 287 2.38 -2.91 2.09
CA LEU A 287 1.39 -3.99 2.12
C LEU A 287 0.60 -4.02 3.43
N THR A 288 1.25 -3.72 4.56
CA THR A 288 0.58 -3.64 5.87
C THR A 288 -0.39 -2.46 5.91
N TRP A 289 0.02 -1.27 5.45
CA TRP A 289 -0.85 -0.10 5.40
C TRP A 289 -2.05 -0.33 4.49
N GLN A 290 -1.82 -0.87 3.29
CA GLN A 290 -2.89 -1.18 2.34
C GLN A 290 -3.89 -2.20 2.91
N THR A 291 -3.39 -3.28 3.53
CA THR A 291 -4.25 -4.27 4.21
C THR A 291 -5.09 -3.64 5.31
N LEU A 292 -4.45 -2.87 6.19
CA LEU A 292 -5.11 -2.27 7.35
C LEU A 292 -6.13 -1.20 6.92
N ALA A 293 -5.76 -0.32 5.99
CA ALA A 293 -6.59 0.76 5.52
C ALA A 293 -7.89 0.25 4.87
N VAL A 294 -7.80 -0.75 3.99
CA VAL A 294 -8.99 -1.37 3.35
C VAL A 294 -9.90 -1.99 4.40
N VAL A 295 -9.35 -2.78 5.33
CA VAL A 295 -10.16 -3.43 6.37
C VAL A 295 -10.84 -2.42 7.28
N VAL A 296 -10.11 -1.40 7.72
CA VAL A 296 -10.64 -0.39 8.64
C VAL A 296 -11.71 0.46 7.95
N GLN A 297 -11.47 0.91 6.71
CA GLN A 297 -12.42 1.77 6.01
C GLN A 297 -13.71 1.02 5.63
N ASP A 298 -13.61 -0.25 5.21
CA ASP A 298 -14.77 -1.09 4.90
C ASP A 298 -15.62 -1.35 6.15
N LEU A 299 -15.00 -1.54 7.32
CA LEU A 299 -15.71 -1.75 8.59
C LEU A 299 -16.35 -0.47 9.14
N ILE A 300 -15.74 0.69 8.89
CA ILE A 300 -16.32 2.00 9.30
C ILE A 300 -17.40 2.45 8.31
N GLY A 301 -17.35 1.97 7.06
CA GLY A 301 -18.24 2.35 5.97
C GLY A 301 -17.81 3.60 5.21
N LEU A 302 -16.62 4.11 5.48
CA LEU A 302 -16.09 5.32 4.86
C LEU A 302 -15.32 4.97 3.59
N ASP A 303 -15.97 5.11 2.45
CA ASP A 303 -15.30 4.91 1.15
C ASP A 303 -14.19 5.95 0.95
N SER A 304 -13.04 5.52 0.41
CA SER A 304 -11.89 6.38 0.09
C SER A 304 -11.33 7.22 1.25
N PHE A 305 -11.48 6.75 2.50
CA PHE A 305 -11.03 7.50 3.69
C PHE A 305 -9.59 7.21 4.11
N LEU A 306 -9.11 5.97 4.03
CA LEU A 306 -7.73 5.63 4.39
C LEU A 306 -6.90 5.19 3.18
N ILE A 307 -7.56 4.67 2.15
CA ILE A 307 -6.90 4.25 0.93
C ILE A 307 -7.90 4.13 -0.22
N LEU A 308 -7.44 4.42 -1.43
CA LEU A 308 -8.18 4.20 -2.67
C LEU A 308 -7.72 2.95 -3.42
N PHE A 309 -6.77 2.22 -2.83
CA PHE A 309 -6.21 1.03 -3.42
C PHE A 309 -6.92 -0.18 -2.85
N PRO A 310 -7.16 -1.20 -3.70
CA PRO A 310 -7.85 -2.39 -3.28
C PRO A 310 -7.01 -3.20 -2.31
N TYR A 311 -7.65 -4.20 -1.68
CA TYR A 311 -6.97 -5.14 -0.81
C TYR A 311 -5.80 -5.83 -1.56
N PRO A 312 -4.60 -5.97 -0.94
CA PRO A 312 -3.45 -6.50 -1.65
C PRO A 312 -3.72 -7.87 -2.26
N PHE A 313 -3.31 -8.06 -3.52
CA PHE A 313 -3.40 -9.31 -4.28
C PHE A 313 -4.82 -9.84 -4.61
N LEU A 314 -5.88 -9.31 -4.01
CA LEU A 314 -7.25 -9.83 -4.17
C LEU A 314 -8.12 -9.00 -5.13
N ASN A 315 -7.51 -8.16 -5.96
CA ASN A 315 -8.24 -7.29 -6.88
C ASN A 315 -8.21 -7.77 -8.33
N ASP A 316 -9.22 -7.34 -9.08
CA ASP A 316 -9.58 -7.70 -10.46
C ASP A 316 -8.60 -7.14 -11.52
N GLY A 317 -7.29 -7.34 -11.34
CA GLY A 317 -6.38 -7.25 -12.48
C GLY A 317 -5.88 -5.84 -12.85
N GLY A 318 -5.98 -4.85 -11.98
CA GLY A 318 -5.45 -3.49 -12.25
C GLY A 318 -3.93 -3.36 -12.09
N MET A 319 -3.44 -2.12 -12.28
CA MET A 319 -2.04 -1.76 -11.96
C MET A 319 -1.70 -1.96 -10.48
N ALA A 320 -2.68 -1.88 -9.57
CA ALA A 320 -2.50 -2.23 -8.16
C ALA A 320 -1.97 -3.66 -7.98
N LEU A 321 -2.61 -4.65 -8.63
CA LEU A 321 -2.20 -6.05 -8.56
C LEU A 321 -0.78 -6.23 -9.11
N LEU A 322 -0.47 -5.56 -10.24
CA LEU A 322 0.86 -5.60 -10.83
C LEU A 322 1.92 -5.06 -9.87
N LEU A 323 1.66 -3.93 -9.21
CA LEU A 323 2.58 -3.36 -8.23
C LEU A 323 2.71 -4.21 -6.98
N ASP A 324 1.60 -4.73 -6.44
CA ASP A 324 1.62 -5.62 -5.27
C ASP A 324 2.46 -6.87 -5.56
N CYS A 325 2.26 -7.49 -6.73
CA CYS A 325 3.03 -8.63 -7.20
C CYS A 325 4.51 -8.27 -7.44
N ALA A 326 4.81 -7.10 -8.00
CA ALA A 326 6.18 -6.64 -8.19
C ALA A 326 6.89 -6.37 -6.85
N LEU A 327 6.20 -5.78 -5.87
CA LEU A 327 6.68 -5.57 -4.51
C LEU A 327 6.94 -6.92 -3.81
N LEU A 328 6.04 -7.90 -3.98
CA LEU A 328 6.24 -9.27 -3.49
C LEU A 328 7.46 -9.92 -4.15
N GLY A 329 7.62 -9.79 -5.47
CA GLY A 329 8.80 -10.25 -6.20
C GLY A 329 10.09 -9.64 -5.64
N LEU A 330 10.09 -8.33 -5.35
CA LEU A 330 11.22 -7.63 -4.76
C LEU A 330 11.55 -8.16 -3.35
N LEU A 331 10.53 -8.36 -2.51
CA LEU A 331 10.67 -8.92 -1.17
C LEU A 331 11.29 -10.33 -1.23
N LEU A 332 10.80 -11.18 -2.13
CA LEU A 332 11.33 -12.52 -2.32
C LEU A 332 12.77 -12.51 -2.88
N SER A 333 13.11 -11.56 -3.77
CA SER A 333 14.48 -11.39 -4.27
C SER A 333 15.45 -11.05 -3.13
N ILE A 334 15.04 -10.18 -2.20
CA ILE A 334 15.81 -9.83 -1.01
C ILE A 334 16.06 -11.06 -0.11
N PHE A 335 15.03 -11.87 0.11
CA PHE A 335 15.15 -13.09 0.93
C PHE A 335 16.01 -14.15 0.27
N ARG A 336 15.92 -14.29 -1.06
CA ARG A 336 16.78 -15.17 -1.85
C ARG A 336 18.25 -14.74 -1.74
N GLY A 337 18.53 -13.45 -1.94
CA GLY A 337 19.89 -12.91 -1.87
C GLY A 337 20.55 -13.10 -0.49
N GLU A 338 19.77 -13.01 0.59
CA GLU A 338 20.29 -13.32 1.93
C GLU A 338 20.68 -14.80 2.08
N SER A 339 19.84 -15.72 1.58
CA SER A 339 20.12 -17.15 1.63
C SER A 339 21.42 -17.49 0.90
N ILE A 340 21.58 -16.98 -0.32
CA ILE A 340 22.79 -17.19 -1.13
C ILE A 340 24.03 -16.67 -0.39
N ALA A 341 23.94 -15.47 0.20
CA ALA A 341 25.06 -14.89 0.95
C ALA A 341 25.42 -15.68 2.23
N ARG A 342 24.43 -16.30 2.88
CA ARG A 342 24.67 -17.17 4.06
C ARG A 342 25.37 -18.47 3.66
N ASP A 343 24.98 -19.09 2.55
CA ASP A 343 25.58 -20.35 2.08
C ASP A 343 27.02 -20.14 1.58
N ALA A 344 27.31 -19.01 0.93
CA ALA A 344 28.65 -18.66 0.47
C ALA A 344 29.64 -18.33 1.62
N ALA A 345 29.14 -17.91 2.78
CA ALA A 345 29.97 -17.55 3.94
C ALA A 345 30.51 -18.78 4.72
N VAL A 346 30.28 -20.00 4.23
CA VAL A 346 30.89 -21.23 4.74
C VAL A 346 32.02 -21.68 3.81
N PRO A 347 33.24 -21.12 3.90
CA PRO A 347 34.41 -21.76 3.32
C PRO A 347 34.87 -22.91 4.23
N VAL A 348 35.06 -24.07 3.62
CA VAL A 348 35.65 -25.28 4.18
C VAL A 348 36.94 -24.96 4.94
N SER A 349 36.86 -24.99 6.27
CA SER A 349 38.00 -24.89 7.19
C SER A 349 38.51 -26.30 7.52
N GLN A 350 38.98 -27.04 6.52
CA GLN A 350 39.71 -28.32 6.65
C GLN A 350 40.50 -28.50 5.34
N VAL A 351 41.81 -28.71 5.22
CA VAL A 351 42.86 -29.27 6.08
C VAL A 351 44.18 -28.74 5.51
N LEU A 352 45.07 -28.20 6.35
CA LEU A 352 46.50 -28.52 6.24
C LEU A 352 47.12 -28.40 7.63
N LYS A 353 47.05 -29.56 8.26
CA LYS A 353 47.69 -29.98 9.49
C LYS A 353 49.17 -29.55 9.42
N LYS A 354 49.64 -28.84 10.44
CA LYS A 354 51.07 -28.73 10.74
C LYS A 354 51.66 -30.14 10.74
N GLU A 355 52.51 -30.45 9.79
CA GLU A 355 53.55 -31.44 10.01
C GLU A 355 54.74 -30.72 10.63
N THR A 356 54.87 -30.91 11.93
CA THR A 356 56.13 -30.83 12.65
C THR A 356 56.94 -32.09 12.32
N VAL A 357 58.08 -31.95 11.64
CA VAL A 357 59.40 -32.47 12.04
C VAL A 357 60.45 -31.56 11.42
#